data_AF-A0A257SH27-F1
#
_entry.id   AF-A0A257SH27-F1
#
_cell.length_a   1.000
_cell.length_b   1.000
_cell.length_c   1.000
_cell.angle_alpha   90.00
_cell.angle_beta   90.00
_cell.angle_gamma   90.00
#
_symmetry.space_group_name_H-M   'P 1'
#
loop_
_entity.id
_entity.type
_entity.pdbx_description
1 polymer ?
#
loop_
_entity_poly.entity_id
_entity_poly.type
_entity_poly.pdbx_seq_one_letter_code
_entity_poly.pdbx_strand_id
1 'polypeptide(L)'
;LTAPRTLALSPLASAVLAAGLVGIGVLVGISTTSRDGRQQAEQPTAVAANAQLPVHDSLQVHRFELRDPLASNVSLVGDFNAWSASATPMRRTADGKWTVTVHLPPGRHVYAFIVDGAKGTTWMPDPAALRAPDDGYGAPNSVVLVGQGSAT
;
A
#
# COMPACT_ATOMS: atom_id res chain seq x y z
N LEU A 1 -10.59 -35.10 17.68
CA LEU A 1 -11.89 -34.41 17.81
C LEU A 1 -11.57 -32.94 18.10
N THR A 2 -11.50 -32.12 17.06
CA THR A 2 -10.97 -30.75 17.14
C THR A 2 -12.13 -29.78 16.94
N ALA A 3 -12.46 -29.01 17.98
CA ALA A 3 -13.59 -28.08 17.98
C ALA A 3 -13.39 -26.91 16.97
N PRO A 4 -14.47 -26.38 16.36
CA PRO A 4 -14.39 -25.25 15.45
C PRO A 4 -14.07 -23.96 16.21
N ARG A 5 -13.09 -23.19 15.71
CA ARG A 5 -12.76 -21.87 16.27
C ARG A 5 -13.53 -20.79 15.52
N THR A 6 -14.39 -20.10 16.25
CA THR A 6 -15.26 -19.01 15.80
C THR A 6 -14.43 -17.77 15.47
N LEU A 7 -14.53 -17.26 14.24
CA LEU A 7 -13.93 -15.98 13.85
C LEU A 7 -14.77 -14.83 14.45
N ALA A 8 -14.17 -14.07 15.36
CA ALA A 8 -14.75 -12.85 15.89
C ALA A 8 -14.53 -11.70 14.89
N LEU A 9 -15.60 -11.24 14.24
CA LEU A 9 -15.62 -9.99 13.48
C LEU A 9 -15.86 -8.83 14.45
N SER A 10 -14.87 -7.96 14.61
CA SER A 10 -14.99 -6.75 15.42
C SER A 10 -15.98 -5.75 14.79
N PRO A 11 -16.97 -5.21 15.52
CA PRO A 11 -17.87 -4.19 14.99
C PRO A 11 -17.21 -2.80 15.04
N LEU A 12 -17.24 -2.06 13.91
CA LEU A 12 -17.05 -0.61 13.94
C LEU A 12 -18.36 0.07 14.38
N ALA A 13 -18.32 0.73 15.53
CA ALA A 13 -19.25 1.76 16.00
C ALA A 13 -18.82 3.14 15.44
N SER A 14 -19.61 4.18 15.18
CA SER A 14 -21.06 4.42 15.27
C SER A 14 -21.39 5.77 14.59
N ALA A 15 -22.63 5.86 14.08
CA ALA A 15 -23.57 6.99 14.07
C ALA A 15 -23.22 8.38 13.47
N VAL A 16 -24.01 8.79 12.47
CA VAL A 16 -24.40 10.19 12.26
C VAL A 16 -25.89 10.30 12.56
N LEU A 17 -26.25 11.03 13.61
CA LEU A 17 -27.60 11.53 13.82
C LEU A 17 -27.50 13.02 14.18
N ALA A 18 -28.05 13.88 13.32
CA ALA A 18 -28.43 15.23 13.70
C ALA A 18 -29.73 15.61 12.97
N ALA A 19 -30.84 15.36 13.65
CA ALA A 19 -32.10 16.06 13.43
C ALA A 19 -32.20 17.16 14.50
N GLY A 20 -32.59 18.37 14.10
CA GLY A 20 -32.56 19.56 14.95
C GLY A 20 -33.74 19.72 15.91
N LEU A 21 -33.70 20.76 16.75
CA LEU A 21 -34.86 21.43 17.35
C LEU A 21 -34.49 22.88 17.78
N VAL A 22 -35.47 23.76 17.61
CA VAL A 22 -35.47 25.22 17.82
C VAL A 22 -35.51 25.62 19.30
N GLY A 23 -34.88 26.73 19.68
CA GLY A 23 -35.09 27.42 20.95
C GLY A 23 -34.67 28.89 20.91
N ILE A 24 -35.65 29.79 21.05
CA ILE A 24 -35.55 31.27 20.98
C ILE A 24 -35.21 31.85 22.36
N GLY A 25 -34.35 32.89 22.43
CA GLY A 25 -34.01 33.59 23.67
C GLY A 25 -33.16 34.87 23.52
N VAL A 26 -33.67 35.86 22.77
CA VAL A 26 -33.68 37.33 23.00
C VAL A 26 -32.57 38.06 23.83
N LEU A 27 -32.00 39.11 23.19
CA LEU A 27 -31.62 40.48 23.65
C LEU A 27 -30.14 40.92 23.96
N VAL A 28 -29.81 42.01 23.25
CA VAL A 28 -28.84 43.12 23.47
C VAL A 28 -27.37 42.90 23.10
N GLY A 29 -26.96 43.64 22.07
CA GLY A 29 -25.55 43.87 21.75
C GLY A 29 -25.34 44.68 20.47
N ILE A 30 -25.96 45.85 20.37
CA ILE A 30 -25.70 46.84 19.31
C ILE A 30 -24.22 47.26 19.31
N SER A 31 -23.52 47.08 18.19
CA SER A 31 -22.30 47.83 17.88
C SER A 31 -22.18 48.00 16.37
N THR A 32 -22.74 49.14 15.93
CA THR A 32 -22.23 50.04 14.88
C THR A 32 -21.77 49.45 13.54
N THR A 33 -22.59 49.73 12.54
CA THR A 33 -22.22 49.81 11.12
C THR A 33 -20.92 50.61 10.92
N SER A 34 -20.02 50.11 10.08
CA SER A 34 -19.03 50.89 9.31
C SER A 34 -18.62 50.02 8.12
N ARG A 35 -19.32 50.14 7.00
CA ARG A 35 -18.90 50.90 5.81
C ARG A 35 -17.54 50.46 5.24
N ASP A 36 -17.66 49.65 4.21
CA ASP A 36 -16.84 49.51 3.00
C ASP A 36 -15.59 50.41 2.90
N GLY A 37 -14.44 49.77 2.77
CA GLY A 37 -13.13 50.42 2.71
C GLY A 37 -12.00 49.42 2.49
N ARG A 38 -11.79 49.06 1.21
CA ARG A 38 -10.50 48.85 0.53
C ARG A 38 -9.35 48.15 1.28
N GLN A 39 -8.90 47.08 0.63
CA GLN A 39 -7.65 46.33 0.77
C GLN A 39 -6.38 47.14 1.11
N GLN A 40 -5.39 46.41 1.66
CA GLN A 40 -4.00 46.75 2.05
C GLN A 40 -3.83 47.16 3.53
N ALA A 41 -2.95 46.57 4.32
CA ALA A 41 -1.97 45.52 4.09
C ALA A 41 -1.54 44.95 5.45
N GLU A 42 -1.62 43.63 5.61
CA GLU A 42 -0.72 42.91 6.52
C GLU A 42 0.08 41.92 5.67
N GLN A 43 1.32 42.32 5.44
CA GLN A 43 2.34 41.63 4.69
C GLN A 43 2.67 40.27 5.35
N PRO A 44 3.11 39.25 4.58
CA PRO A 44 3.11 37.85 5.01
C PRO A 44 4.22 37.59 6.03
N THR A 45 3.83 37.34 7.28
CA THR A 45 4.75 36.77 8.27
C THR A 45 4.88 35.28 7.98
N ALA A 46 6.01 34.92 7.39
CA ALA A 46 6.46 33.55 7.19
C ALA A 46 6.48 32.78 8.52
N VAL A 47 5.38 32.09 8.83
CA VAL A 47 5.25 31.07 9.88
C VAL A 47 4.24 30.07 9.29
N ALA A 48 4.60 28.89 8.80
CA ALA A 48 5.52 27.92 9.35
C ALA A 48 6.23 27.14 8.23
N ALA A 49 7.56 27.15 8.26
CA ALA A 49 8.36 26.09 7.68
C ALA A 49 8.18 24.81 8.52
N ASN A 50 6.99 24.21 8.43
CA ASN A 50 6.68 22.84 8.84
C ASN A 50 5.66 22.26 7.84
N ALA A 51 5.81 22.63 6.56
CA ALA A 51 5.26 21.84 5.48
C ALA A 51 6.03 20.52 5.45
N GLN A 52 5.62 19.59 6.31
CA GLN A 52 5.87 18.17 6.07
C GLN A 52 5.37 17.93 4.65
N LEU A 53 6.30 17.74 3.71
CA LEU A 53 5.98 17.40 2.33
C LEU A 53 4.98 16.24 2.38
N PRO A 54 3.97 16.18 1.48
CA PRO A 54 3.09 15.03 1.43
C PRO A 54 3.98 13.78 1.43
N VAL A 55 3.75 12.86 2.38
CA VAL A 55 4.35 11.53 2.29
C VAL A 55 3.75 10.95 1.02
N HIS A 56 4.45 11.12 -0.09
CA HIS A 56 3.90 10.79 -1.39
C HIS A 56 3.79 9.28 -1.43
N ASP A 57 2.55 8.79 -1.47
CA ASP A 57 2.12 7.43 -1.85
C ASP A 57 2.49 7.15 -3.32
N SER A 58 3.73 7.47 -3.66
CA SER A 58 4.31 7.39 -4.97
C SER A 58 4.79 5.96 -5.14
N LEU A 59 4.11 5.25 -6.04
CA LEU A 59 4.49 3.90 -6.39
C LEU A 59 5.97 3.89 -6.85
N GLN A 60 6.76 3.03 -6.22
CA GLN A 60 8.15 2.80 -6.58
C GLN A 60 8.26 1.68 -7.60
N VAL A 61 9.12 1.89 -8.58
CA VAL A 61 9.44 0.88 -9.59
C VAL A 61 10.39 -0.15 -8.98
N HIS A 62 9.95 -1.39 -8.84
CA HIS A 62 10.77 -2.49 -8.36
C HIS A 62 10.90 -3.59 -9.42
N ARG A 63 12.12 -4.09 -9.63
CA ARG A 63 12.39 -5.17 -10.58
C ARG A 63 12.63 -6.47 -9.82
N PHE A 64 11.79 -7.47 -10.10
CA PHE A 64 11.97 -8.83 -9.61
C PHE A 64 12.74 -9.67 -10.63
N GLU A 65 13.61 -10.53 -10.14
CA GLU A 65 14.44 -11.41 -10.95
C GLU A 65 14.49 -12.81 -10.34
N LEU A 66 14.40 -13.85 -11.20
CA LEU A 66 14.66 -15.23 -10.82
C LEU A 66 15.55 -15.90 -11.87
N ARG A 67 16.66 -16.51 -11.47
CA ARG A 67 17.48 -17.34 -12.37
C ARG A 67 16.97 -18.78 -12.35
N ASP A 68 16.24 -19.16 -13.38
CA ASP A 68 15.86 -20.56 -13.64
C ASP A 68 15.84 -20.83 -15.15
N PRO A 69 16.94 -21.36 -15.71
CA PRO A 69 17.03 -21.67 -17.13
C PRO A 69 16.15 -22.85 -17.57
N LEU A 70 15.69 -23.70 -16.63
CA LEU A 70 14.91 -24.91 -16.93
C LEU A 70 13.40 -24.69 -16.79
N ALA A 71 12.98 -23.60 -16.16
CA ALA A 71 11.59 -23.19 -16.11
C ALA A 71 11.02 -22.94 -17.53
N SER A 72 9.78 -23.37 -17.73
CA SER A 72 8.99 -23.07 -18.93
C SER A 72 8.19 -21.79 -18.78
N ASN A 73 7.74 -21.48 -17.55
CA ASN A 73 7.04 -20.24 -17.22
C ASN A 73 7.34 -19.84 -15.77
N VAL A 74 7.32 -18.54 -15.50
CA VAL A 74 7.44 -18.00 -14.15
C VAL A 74 6.44 -16.88 -13.99
N SER A 75 5.68 -16.91 -12.89
CA SER A 75 4.80 -15.83 -12.47
C SER A 75 5.20 -15.32 -11.10
N LEU A 76 5.09 -14.01 -10.91
CA LEU A 76 5.24 -13.36 -9.62
C LEU A 76 3.88 -13.31 -8.91
N VAL A 77 3.83 -13.73 -7.65
CA VAL A 77 2.63 -13.67 -6.80
C VAL A 77 2.95 -12.96 -5.50
N GLY A 78 2.02 -12.16 -4.98
CA GLY A 78 2.19 -11.48 -3.71
C GLY A 78 0.94 -10.72 -3.29
N ASP A 79 1.03 -10.01 -2.16
CA ASP A 79 -0.08 -9.22 -1.63
C ASP A 79 -0.59 -8.17 -2.64
N PHE A 80 0.31 -7.53 -3.38
CA PHE A 80 0.02 -6.49 -4.38
C PHE A 80 -0.76 -6.99 -5.60
N ASN A 81 -0.83 -8.30 -5.85
CA ASN A 81 -1.64 -8.88 -6.92
C ASN A 81 -2.62 -9.96 -6.43
N ALA A 82 -2.96 -9.92 -5.14
CA ALA A 82 -3.84 -10.89 -4.50
C ALA A 82 -3.42 -12.35 -4.75
N TRP A 83 -2.11 -12.60 -4.82
CA TRP A 83 -1.51 -13.91 -5.06
C TRP A 83 -1.92 -14.58 -6.39
N SER A 84 -2.31 -13.78 -7.39
CA SER A 84 -2.76 -14.28 -8.69
C SER A 84 -1.60 -14.56 -9.64
N ALA A 85 -1.36 -15.84 -9.96
CA ALA A 85 -0.32 -16.25 -10.90
C ALA A 85 -0.56 -15.77 -12.34
N SER A 86 -1.82 -15.50 -12.72
CA SER A 86 -2.15 -14.97 -14.05
C SER A 86 -1.98 -13.46 -14.16
N ALA A 87 -1.92 -12.74 -13.03
CA ALA A 87 -1.86 -11.28 -13.02
C ALA A 87 -0.47 -10.74 -13.36
N THR A 88 0.60 -11.48 -13.08
CA THR A 88 1.98 -10.98 -13.24
C THR A 88 2.93 -12.05 -13.78
N PRO A 89 2.75 -12.49 -15.03
CA PRO A 89 3.72 -13.36 -15.70
C PRO A 89 5.05 -12.63 -15.91
N MET A 90 6.16 -13.35 -15.74
CA MET A 90 7.51 -12.82 -15.93
C MET A 90 8.03 -13.12 -17.33
N ARG A 91 8.94 -12.27 -17.82
CA ARG A 91 9.59 -12.45 -19.12
C ARG A 91 10.94 -13.12 -18.98
N ARG A 92 11.15 -14.20 -19.73
CA ARG A 92 12.45 -14.86 -19.85
C ARG A 92 13.44 -14.02 -20.67
N THR A 93 14.65 -13.89 -20.19
CA THR A 93 15.79 -13.26 -20.88
C THR A 93 16.65 -14.33 -21.55
N ALA A 94 17.52 -13.91 -22.47
CA ALA A 94 18.40 -14.82 -23.22
C ALA A 94 19.40 -15.57 -22.30
N ASP A 95 19.78 -14.99 -21.16
CA ASP A 95 20.71 -15.59 -20.21
C ASP A 95 20.05 -16.50 -19.17
N GLY A 96 18.78 -16.89 -19.39
CA GLY A 96 18.05 -17.84 -18.53
C GLY A 96 17.55 -17.23 -17.22
N LYS A 97 17.35 -15.91 -17.17
CA LYS A 97 16.67 -15.23 -16.07
C LYS A 97 15.22 -14.96 -16.44
N TRP A 98 14.39 -14.77 -15.43
CA TRP A 98 13.03 -14.31 -15.52
C TRP A 98 12.94 -12.95 -14.84
N THR A 99 12.33 -11.98 -15.50
CA THR A 99 12.25 -10.61 -14.98
C THR A 99 10.86 -10.01 -15.15
N VAL A 100 10.43 -9.21 -14.18
CA VAL A 100 9.27 -8.33 -14.28
C VAL A 100 9.51 -7.06 -13.47
N THR A 101 8.93 -5.95 -13.92
CA THR A 101 8.97 -4.68 -13.21
C THR A 101 7.56 -4.37 -12.72
N VAL A 102 7.42 -4.09 -11.43
CA VAL A 102 6.13 -3.82 -10.76
C VAL A 102 6.22 -2.48 -10.03
N HIS A 103 5.14 -1.72 -10.07
CA HIS A 103 4.97 -0.50 -9.28
C HIS A 103 4.38 -0.88 -7.93
N LEU A 104 5.15 -0.67 -6.85
CA LEU A 104 4.75 -1.01 -5.49
C LEU A 104 4.63 0.24 -4.64
N PRO A 105 3.59 0.38 -3.82
CA PRO A 105 3.56 1.44 -2.82
C PRO A 105 4.72 1.27 -1.83
N PRO A 106 5.15 2.34 -1.16
CA PRO A 106 6.11 2.21 -0.07
C PRO A 106 5.56 1.30 1.04
N GLY A 107 6.37 0.37 1.53
CA GLY A 107 5.94 -0.58 2.56
C GLY A 107 6.62 -1.94 2.49
N ARG A 108 6.08 -2.88 3.27
CA ARG A 108 6.50 -4.28 3.30
C ARG A 108 5.56 -5.09 2.41
N HIS A 109 6.12 -5.76 1.42
CA HIS A 109 5.39 -6.67 0.53
C HIS A 109 5.89 -8.09 0.66
N VAL A 110 4.96 -9.05 0.75
CA VAL A 110 5.23 -10.48 0.77
C VAL A 110 4.95 -11.07 -0.60
N TYR A 111 5.86 -11.91 -1.09
CA TYR A 111 5.79 -12.47 -2.44
C TYR A 111 6.46 -13.84 -2.57
N ALA A 112 6.21 -14.51 -3.69
CA ALA A 112 6.88 -15.72 -4.14
C ALA A 112 6.83 -15.84 -5.68
N PHE A 113 7.51 -16.84 -6.21
CA PHE A 113 7.45 -17.22 -7.61
C PHE A 113 6.67 -18.53 -7.79
N ILE A 114 5.78 -18.56 -8.76
CA ILE A 114 5.19 -19.79 -9.29
C ILE A 114 5.99 -20.19 -10.52
N VAL A 115 6.62 -21.37 -10.46
CA VAL A 115 7.54 -21.82 -11.50
C VAL A 115 7.02 -23.11 -12.11
N ASP A 116 6.66 -23.03 -13.39
CA ASP A 116 6.31 -24.19 -14.18
C ASP A 116 7.55 -24.76 -14.84
N GLY A 117 7.74 -26.07 -14.74
CA GLY A 117 8.81 -26.78 -15.44
C GLY A 117 8.45 -28.24 -15.72
N ALA A 118 9.45 -29.02 -16.15
CA ALA A 118 9.23 -30.42 -16.55
C ALA A 118 8.65 -31.33 -15.45
N LYS A 119 8.81 -30.95 -14.17
CA LYS A 119 8.31 -31.69 -13.01
C LYS A 119 6.95 -31.17 -12.50
N GLY A 120 6.34 -30.22 -13.20
CA GLY A 120 5.12 -29.54 -12.78
C GLY A 120 5.38 -28.15 -12.21
N THR A 121 4.38 -27.61 -11.52
CA THR A 121 4.37 -26.27 -10.94
C THR A 121 4.91 -26.29 -9.52
N THR A 122 5.84 -25.38 -9.21
CA THR A 122 6.50 -25.28 -7.90
C THR A 122 6.36 -23.89 -7.31
N TRP A 123 6.11 -23.82 -6.00
CA TRP A 123 6.21 -22.58 -5.22
C TRP A 123 7.66 -22.34 -4.82
N MET A 124 8.22 -21.20 -5.20
CA MET A 124 9.61 -20.87 -4.91
C MET A 124 9.75 -19.48 -4.27
N PRO A 125 10.32 -19.36 -3.05
CA PRO A 125 10.78 -18.06 -2.56
C PRO A 125 11.93 -17.54 -3.40
N ASP A 126 12.08 -16.23 -3.46
CA ASP A 126 13.27 -15.58 -3.97
C ASP A 126 14.51 -15.99 -3.14
N PRO A 127 15.50 -16.65 -3.75
CA PRO A 127 16.72 -17.04 -3.06
C PRO A 127 17.58 -15.85 -2.59
N ALA A 128 17.39 -14.67 -3.20
CA ALA A 128 18.17 -13.46 -2.92
C ALA A 128 17.49 -12.53 -1.91
N ALA A 129 16.24 -12.79 -1.52
CA ALA A 129 15.46 -11.93 -0.65
C ALA A 129 15.40 -12.39 0.82
N LEU A 130 14.95 -11.49 1.68
CA LEU A 130 14.62 -11.83 3.07
C LEU A 130 13.45 -12.80 3.10
N ARG A 131 13.51 -13.78 4.01
CA ARG A 131 12.42 -14.72 4.24
C ARG A 131 11.33 -14.09 5.09
N ALA A 132 10.09 -14.31 4.71
CA ALA A 132 8.97 -14.10 5.61
C ALA A 132 9.01 -15.15 6.74
N PRO A 133 8.53 -14.82 7.94
CA PRO A 133 8.25 -15.83 8.96
C PRO A 133 7.37 -16.94 8.38
N ASP A 134 7.60 -18.17 8.83
CA ASP A 134 6.76 -19.31 8.48
C ASP A 134 5.31 -19.04 8.88
N ASP A 135 4.39 -19.17 7.93
CA ASP A 135 2.96 -18.98 8.12
C ASP A 135 2.22 -20.29 8.39
N GLY A 136 2.92 -21.43 8.39
CA GLY A 136 2.38 -22.76 8.67
C GLY A 136 1.66 -23.41 7.49
N TYR A 137 1.69 -22.81 6.29
CA TYR A 137 0.97 -23.31 5.11
C TYR A 137 1.87 -23.95 4.03
N GLY A 138 3.19 -24.02 4.23
CA GLY A 138 4.09 -24.74 3.33
C GLY A 138 5.46 -24.10 3.14
N ALA A 139 5.89 -23.98 1.88
CA ALA A 139 7.17 -23.38 1.53
C ALA A 139 7.23 -21.89 1.89
N PRO A 140 8.36 -21.38 2.39
CA PRO A 140 8.45 -20.01 2.89
C PRO A 140 8.27 -18.97 1.78
N ASN A 141 7.80 -17.77 2.16
CA ASN A 141 7.67 -16.61 1.30
C ASN A 141 8.87 -15.66 1.40
N SER A 142 8.94 -14.71 0.48
CA SER A 142 9.95 -13.65 0.43
C SER A 142 9.35 -12.30 0.82
N VAL A 143 10.19 -11.40 1.32
CA VAL A 143 9.82 -10.04 1.70
C VAL A 143 10.66 -9.04 0.95
N VAL A 144 10.01 -8.05 0.35
CA VAL A 144 10.65 -6.83 -0.16
C VAL A 144 10.19 -5.62 0.64
N LEU A 145 11.14 -4.75 0.98
CA LEU A 145 10.88 -3.46 1.63
C LEU A 145 11.07 -2.36 0.58
N VAL A 146 9.99 -1.63 0.33
CA VAL A 146 9.96 -0.52 -0.62
C VAL A 146 10.02 0.79 0.17
N GLY A 147 11.09 1.55 -0.04
CA GLY A 147 11.29 2.84 0.63
C GLY A 147 10.37 3.94 0.09
N GLN A 148 10.19 5.00 0.87
CA GLN A 148 9.55 6.22 0.38
C GLN A 148 10.47 6.84 -0.67
N GLY A 149 9.97 7.04 -1.90
CA GLY A 149 10.73 7.70 -2.96
C GLY A 149 11.11 9.11 -2.51
N SER A 150 12.39 9.35 -2.27
CA SER A 150 12.87 10.72 -2.06
C SER A 150 13.00 11.35 -3.45
N ALA A 151 12.08 12.24 -3.81
CA ALA A 151 12.26 13.08 -4.98
C ALA A 151 13.51 13.96 -4.75
N THR A 152 14.59 13.68 -5.50
CA THR A 152 15.81 14.50 -5.56
C THR A 152 15.78 15.40 -6.77
#